data_AF-A0A7Y6BRQ0-F1
#
_entry.id   AF-A0A7Y6BRQ0-F1
#
_cell.length_a   1.000
_cell.length_b   1.000
_cell.length_c   1.000
_cell.angle_alpha   90.00
_cell.angle_beta   90.00
_cell.angle_gamma   90.00
#
_symmetry.space_group_name_H-M   'P 1'
#
loop_
_entity.id
_entity.type
_entity.pdbx_description
1 polymer ?
#
loop_
_entity_poly.entity_id
_entity_poly.type
_entity_poly.pdbx_seq_one_letter_code
_entity_poly.pdbx_strand_id
1 'polypeptide(L)'
;TVAFVVQAAPVVVNVPVINGENATKEAKLAAVEAHVTQPLEGTPITATVVAGSKAGEYIVTYHNGNEETVKTLTVAFVVQAAPVVVNVPVINGENATKEAKLAAVEAHVTQPLEGTPITA
;
A
#
# COMPACT_ATOMS: atom_id res chain seq x y z
N THR A 1 2.95 35.45 30.84
CA THR A 1 2.32 34.16 30.49
C THR A 1 3.17 33.50 29.43
N VAL A 2 3.72 32.32 29.71
CA VAL A 2 4.45 31.54 28.70
C VAL A 2 3.46 30.59 28.05
N ALA A 3 3.25 30.72 26.74
CA ALA A 3 2.45 29.77 25.97
C ALA A 3 3.30 28.52 25.72
N PHE A 4 3.01 27.44 26.43
CA PHE A 4 3.55 26.13 26.10
C PHE A 4 2.74 25.60 24.91
N VAL A 5 3.31 25.69 23.71
CA VAL A 5 2.77 24.96 22.56
C VAL A 5 3.11 23.49 22.78
N VAL A 6 2.11 22.67 23.11
CA VAL A 6 2.26 21.21 23.07
C VAL A 6 2.44 20.85 21.59
N GLN A 7 3.69 20.81 21.14
CA GLN A 7 4.01 20.26 19.84
C GLN A 7 3.89 18.74 19.97
N ALA A 8 2.73 18.19 19.58
CA ALA A 8 2.58 16.74 19.45
C ALA A 8 3.71 16.23 18.54
N ALA A 9 4.46 15.23 19.02
CA ALA A 9 5.50 14.63 18.21
C ALA A 9 4.87 14.10 16.91
N PRO A 10 5.48 14.36 15.74
CA PRO A 10 4.94 13.89 14.48
C PRO A 10 4.84 12.36 14.51
N VAL A 11 3.69 11.82 14.10
CA VAL A 11 3.49 10.38 13.97
C VAL A 11 4.26 9.93 12.73
N VAL A 12 5.30 9.13 12.94
CA VAL A 12 6.08 8.53 11.85
C VAL A 12 5.41 7.22 11.43
N VAL A 13 5.02 7.12 10.16
CA VAL A 13 4.38 5.92 9.58
C VAL A 13 5.20 5.39 8.42
N ASN A 14 5.26 4.06 8.30
CA ASN A 14 5.93 3.38 7.19
C ASN A 14 4.89 2.98 6.16
N VAL A 15 4.93 3.62 4.99
CA VAL A 15 3.97 3.35 3.90
C VAL A 15 4.68 2.59 2.78
N PRO A 16 4.25 1.36 2.46
CA PRO A 16 4.81 0.62 1.33
C PRO A 16 4.35 1.23 0.00
N VAL A 17 5.29 1.48 -0.90
CA VAL A 17 5.03 1.92 -2.29
C VAL A 17 6.04 1.28 -3.24
N ILE A 18 5.65 0.99 -4.49
CA ILE A 18 6.56 0.49 -5.51
C ILE A 18 7.73 1.47 -5.67
N ASN A 19 8.97 0.96 -5.63
CA ASN A 19 10.23 1.74 -5.62
C ASN A 19 10.48 2.60 -4.36
N GLY A 20 9.66 2.48 -3.31
CA GLY A 20 9.88 3.14 -2.02
C GLY A 20 10.07 4.66 -2.14
N GLU A 21 11.12 5.20 -1.53
CA GLU A 21 11.44 6.63 -1.58
C GLU A 21 11.71 7.15 -3.02
N ASN A 22 12.03 6.28 -3.98
CA ASN A 22 12.20 6.66 -5.39
C ASN A 22 10.88 6.71 -6.19
N ALA A 23 9.74 6.40 -5.57
CA ALA A 23 8.43 6.49 -6.19
C ALA A 23 8.10 7.93 -6.65
N THR A 24 7.25 8.04 -7.66
CA THR A 24 6.72 9.33 -8.12
C THR A 24 5.88 9.99 -7.02
N LYS A 25 5.75 11.32 -7.05
CA LYS A 25 4.92 12.05 -6.08
C LYS A 25 3.47 11.55 -6.07
N GLU A 26 2.94 11.25 -7.25
CA GLU A 26 1.59 10.70 -7.41
C GLU A 26 1.47 9.31 -6.77
N ALA A 27 2.42 8.40 -7.03
CA ALA A 27 2.41 7.07 -6.41
C ALA A 27 2.55 7.13 -4.89
N LYS A 28 3.38 8.05 -4.38
CA LYS A 28 3.52 8.30 -2.94
C LYS A 28 2.22 8.80 -2.32
N LEU A 29 1.56 9.78 -2.95
CA LEU A 29 0.29 10.30 -2.47
C LEU A 29 -0.80 9.22 -2.47
N ALA A 30 -0.95 8.48 -3.56
CA ALA A 30 -1.92 7.38 -3.67
C ALA A 30 -1.66 6.27 -2.62
N ALA A 31 -0.39 5.95 -2.33
CA ALA A 31 -0.05 4.98 -1.29
C ALA A 31 -0.44 5.46 0.12
N VAL A 32 -0.26 6.75 0.42
CA VAL A 32 -0.68 7.33 1.71
C VAL A 32 -2.21 7.39 1.77
N GLU A 33 -2.90 7.76 0.70
CA GLU A 33 -4.37 7.72 0.59
C GLU A 33 -4.91 6.32 0.88
N ALA A 34 -4.35 5.28 0.24
CA ALA A 34 -4.75 3.90 0.49
C ALA A 34 -4.46 3.49 1.94
N HIS A 35 -3.28 3.82 2.47
CA HIS A 35 -2.90 3.49 3.85
C HIS A 35 -3.85 4.12 4.88
N VAL A 36 -4.35 5.32 4.62
CA VAL A 36 -5.29 6.04 5.49
C VAL A 36 -6.72 5.52 5.32
N THR A 37 -7.17 5.27 4.08
CA THR A 37 -8.58 4.97 3.79
C THR A 37 -8.94 3.49 3.94
N GLN A 38 -8.01 2.56 3.67
CA GLN A 38 -8.25 1.13 3.82
C GLN A 38 -8.79 0.71 5.20
N PRO A 39 -8.25 1.18 6.35
CA PRO A 39 -8.82 0.83 7.67
C PRO A 39 -10.18 1.49 7.96
N LEU A 40 -10.64 2.42 7.12
CA LEU A 40 -11.94 3.10 7.26
C LEU A 40 -13.06 2.41 6.47
N GLU A 41 -12.74 1.42 5.62
CA GLU A 41 -13.74 0.70 4.84
C GLU A 41 -14.81 0.08 5.75
N GLY A 42 -16.08 0.39 5.44
CA GLY A 42 -17.23 -0.03 6.26
C GLY A 42 -17.57 0.89 7.44
N THR A 43 -16.84 1.99 7.64
CA THR A 43 -17.15 3.02 8.63
C THR A 43 -17.84 4.25 8.00
N PRO A 44 -18.57 5.08 8.77
CA PRO A 44 -19.08 6.37 8.27
C PRO A 44 -18.00 7.46 8.14
N ILE A 45 -16.75 7.14 8.51
CA ILE A 45 -15.64 8.08 8.50
C ILE A 45 -14.99 8.06 7.11
N THR A 46 -14.79 9.23 6.53
CA THR A 46 -13.99 9.39 5.31
C THR A 46 -12.73 10.19 5.61
N ALA A 47 -11.73 10.11 4.74
CA ALA A 47 -10.51 10.88 4.87
C ALA A 47 -10.10 11.49 3.53
N THR A 48 -9.61 12.72 3.58
CA THR A 48 -8.91 13.36 2.47
C THR A 48 -7.44 13.52 2.83
N VAL A 49 -6.55 13.23 1.89
CA VAL A 49 -5.10 13.30 2.10
C VAL A 49 -4.51 14.27 1.09
N VAL A 50 -3.65 15.16 1.56
CA VAL A 50 -2.87 16.07 0.70
C VAL A 50 -1.42 16.08 1.11
N ALA A 51 -0.53 16.38 0.17
CA ALA A 51 0.87 16.60 0.48
C ALA A 51 1.03 17.87 1.34
N GLY A 52 1.85 17.79 2.38
CA GLY A 52 2.21 18.91 3.24
C GLY A 52 3.30 19.80 2.64
N SER A 53 3.71 20.81 3.41
CA SER A 53 4.69 21.80 2.98
C SER A 53 6.12 21.26 2.94
N LYS A 54 6.38 20.13 3.61
CA LYS A 54 7.70 19.50 3.71
C LYS A 54 7.69 18.14 3.03
N ALA A 55 8.85 17.72 2.51
CA ALA A 55 9.01 16.38 1.98
C ALA A 55 8.70 15.33 3.05
N GLY A 56 7.90 14.32 2.69
CA GLY A 56 7.45 13.28 3.61
C GLY A 56 6.32 13.71 4.55
N GLU A 57 5.84 14.95 4.49
CA GLU A 57 4.71 15.43 5.28
C GLU A 57 3.40 15.25 4.50
N TYR A 58 2.38 14.73 5.17
CA TYR A 58 1.03 14.59 4.62
C TYR A 58 0.01 15.10 5.63
N ILE A 59 -1.00 15.82 5.13
CA ILE A 59 -2.10 16.32 5.95
C ILE A 59 -3.31 15.44 5.64
N VAL A 60 -3.88 14.87 6.69
CA VAL A 60 -5.07 14.03 6.62
C VAL A 60 -6.21 14.75 7.33
N THR A 61 -7.30 14.97 6.62
CA THR A 61 -8.56 15.47 7.21
C THR A 61 -9.54 14.32 7.26
N TYR A 62 -9.90 13.89 8.48
CA TYR A 62 -10.95 12.91 8.72
C TYR A 62 -12.29 13.62 8.85
N HIS A 63 -13.31 13.09 8.19
CA HIS A 63 -14.68 13.61 8.23
C HIS A 63 -15.61 12.55 8.83
N ASN A 64 -16.44 12.95 9.78
CA ASN A 64 -17.51 12.12 10.34
C ASN A 64 -18.80 12.95 10.39
N GLY A 65 -19.61 12.86 9.33
CA GLY A 65 -20.73 13.78 9.14
C GLY A 65 -20.23 15.23 9.00
N ASN A 66 -20.56 16.08 9.98
CA ASN A 66 -20.17 17.51 10.00
C ASN A 66 -18.92 17.78 10.85
N GLU A 67 -18.36 16.76 11.51
CA GLU A 67 -17.14 16.90 12.31
C GLU A 67 -15.90 16.65 11.47
N GLU A 68 -14.88 17.48 11.66
CA GLU A 68 -13.58 17.35 10.99
C GLU A 68 -12.44 17.26 12.01
N THR A 69 -11.47 16.39 11.74
CA THR A 69 -10.24 16.29 12.52
C THR A 69 -9.04 16.25 11.57
N VAL A 70 -8.11 17.19 11.74
CA VAL A 70 -6.89 17.28 10.94
C VAL A 70 -5.72 16.66 11.69
N LYS A 71 -4.94 15.84 10.99
CA LYS A 71 -3.67 15.27 11.47
C LYS A 71 -2.55 15.47 10.46
N THR A 72 -1.35 15.70 10.97
CA THR A 72 -0.13 15.70 10.17
C THR A 72 0.59 14.38 10.36
N LEU A 73 0.91 13.71 9.26
CA LEU A 73 1.71 12.49 9.21
C LEU A 73 3.10 12.81 8.69
N THR A 74 4.11 12.18 9.28
CA THR A 74 5.44 12.08 8.69
C THR A 74 5.60 10.67 8.14
N VAL A 75 5.79 10.55 6.84
CA VAL A 75 5.79 9.26 6.14
C VAL A 75 7.21 8.90 5.72
N ALA A 76 7.63 7.68 6.05
CA ALA A 76 8.79 7.04 5.47
C ALA A 76 8.32 6.01 4.44
N PHE A 77 8.73 6.16 3.17
CA PHE A 77 8.33 5.23 2.12
C PHE A 77 9.27 4.02 2.08
N VAL A 78 8.69 2.84 2.29
CA VAL A 78 9.40 1.56 2.18
C VAL A 78 9.09 0.90 0.85
N VAL A 79 10.05 0.16 0.30
CA VAL A 79 9.85 -0.56 -0.96
C VAL A 79 8.76 -1.60 -0.76
N GLN A 80 7.65 -1.47 -1.47
CA GLN A 80 6.67 -2.53 -1.62
C GLN A 80 7.30 -3.61 -2.49
N ALA A 81 7.31 -4.86 -2.00
CA ALA A 81 7.65 -5.99 -2.86
C ALA A 81 6.65 -6.02 -4.02
N ALA A 82 7.15 -5.92 -5.25
CA ALA A 82 6.29 -6.14 -6.41
C ALA A 82 5.71 -7.56 -6.31
N PRO A 83 4.40 -7.76 -6.55
CA PRO A 83 3.86 -9.11 -6.65
C PRO A 83 4.64 -9.85 -7.74
N VAL A 84 5.19 -11.01 -7.40
CA VAL A 84 5.82 -11.88 -8.39
C VAL A 84 4.72 -12.31 -9.35
N VAL A 85 4.77 -11.82 -10.59
CA VAL A 85 3.86 -12.27 -11.63
C VAL A 85 4.29 -13.68 -12.02
N VAL A 86 3.55 -14.67 -11.54
CA VAL A 86 3.76 -16.08 -11.91
C VAL A 86 2.84 -16.37 -13.09
N ASN A 87 3.42 -16.59 -14.27
CA ASN A 87 2.68 -17.06 -15.44
C ASN A 87 2.38 -18.55 -15.28
N VAL A 88 1.26 -18.87 -14.64
CA VAL A 88 0.79 -20.25 -14.51
C VAL A 88 0.24 -20.72 -15.87
N PRO A 89 0.85 -21.73 -16.53
CA PRO A 89 0.30 -22.27 -17.75
C PRO A 89 -1.01 -23.02 -17.42
N VAL A 90 -2.10 -22.62 -18.08
CA VAL A 90 -3.40 -23.31 -18.01
C VAL A 90 -3.80 -23.79 -19.40
N ILE A 91 -4.30 -25.02 -19.48
CA ILE A 91 -4.82 -25.57 -20.74
C ILE A 91 -5.99 -24.69 -21.22
N ASN A 92 -5.97 -24.29 -22.50
CA ASN A 92 -6.89 -23.32 -23.12
C ASN A 92 -6.74 -21.86 -22.65
N GLY A 93 -5.68 -21.55 -21.90
CA GLY A 93 -5.29 -20.17 -21.56
C GLY A 93 -6.42 -19.37 -20.90
N GLU A 94 -6.68 -18.18 -21.43
CA GLU A 94 -7.68 -17.28 -20.86
C GLU A 94 -9.12 -17.84 -20.94
N ASN A 95 -9.39 -18.77 -21.85
CA ASN A 95 -10.70 -19.41 -22.06
C ASN A 95 -10.94 -20.63 -21.13
N ALA A 96 -10.00 -20.93 -20.24
CA ALA A 96 -10.16 -21.98 -19.24
C ALA A 96 -11.28 -21.65 -18.22
N THR A 97 -11.97 -22.69 -17.73
CA THR A 97 -12.95 -22.53 -16.64
C THR A 97 -12.26 -22.03 -15.36
N LYS A 98 -13.01 -21.36 -14.48
CA LYS A 98 -12.47 -20.86 -13.20
C LYS A 98 -11.84 -21.98 -12.37
N GLU A 99 -12.45 -23.17 -12.37
CA GLU A 99 -11.94 -24.37 -11.70
C GLU A 99 -10.61 -24.84 -12.30
N ALA A 100 -10.46 -24.84 -13.63
CA ALA A 100 -9.21 -25.22 -14.28
C ALA A 100 -8.08 -24.20 -14.00
N LYS A 101 -8.41 -22.90 -13.93
CA LYS A 101 -7.44 -21.86 -13.54
C LYS A 101 -6.99 -22.03 -12.09
N LEU A 102 -7.92 -22.30 -11.17
CA LEU A 102 -7.59 -22.53 -9.76
C LEU A 102 -6.73 -23.79 -9.58
N ALA A 103 -7.11 -24.90 -10.23
CA ALA A 103 -6.35 -26.16 -10.19
C ALA A 103 -4.93 -26.00 -10.76
N ALA A 104 -4.77 -25.20 -11.83
CA ALA A 104 -3.45 -24.91 -12.40
C ALA A 104 -2.57 -24.11 -11.42
N VAL A 105 -3.14 -23.14 -10.69
CA VAL A 105 -2.42 -22.38 -9.66
C VAL A 105 -2.00 -23.29 -8.51
N GLU A 106 -2.91 -24.15 -8.03
CA GLU A 106 -2.62 -25.10 -6.93
C GLU A 106 -1.53 -26.11 -7.32
N ALA A 107 -1.56 -26.62 -8.55
CA ALA A 107 -0.51 -27.50 -9.09
C ALA A 107 0.84 -26.77 -9.19
N HIS A 108 0.86 -25.50 -9.58
CA HIS A 108 2.09 -24.72 -9.73
C HIS A 108 2.73 -24.36 -8.38
N VAL A 109 1.92 -24.15 -7.34
CA VAL A 109 2.40 -23.87 -5.97
C VAL A 109 2.91 -25.14 -5.26
N THR A 110 2.41 -26.31 -5.64
CA THR A 110 2.81 -27.60 -5.05
C THR A 110 3.98 -28.27 -5.76
N GLN A 111 4.43 -27.77 -6.91
CA GLN A 111 5.65 -28.23 -7.54
C GLN A 111 6.86 -27.87 -6.67
N PRO A 112 7.77 -28.81 -6.36
CA PRO A 112 9.06 -28.45 -5.80
C PRO A 112 9.72 -27.45 -6.77
N LEU A 113 10.33 -26.40 -6.23
CA LEU A 113 11.20 -25.52 -7.01
C LEU A 113 12.32 -26.41 -7.57
N GLU A 114 12.15 -26.94 -8.77
CA GLU A 114 13.15 -27.73 -9.48
C GLU A 114 14.33 -26.79 -9.70
N GLY A 115 15.30 -26.87 -8.80
CA GLY A 115 16.51 -26.08 -8.84
C GLY A 115 17.20 -26.37 -10.17
N THR A 116 17.33 -25.33 -11.01
CA THR A 116 18.20 -25.40 -12.17
C THR A 116 19.56 -25.89 -11.69
N PRO A 117 20.11 -27.00 -12.21
CA PRO A 117 21.42 -27.46 -11.78
C PRO A 117 22.43 -26.36 -12.08
N ILE A 118 23.07 -25.83 -11.03
CA ILE A 118 24.26 -25.01 -11.17
C ILE A 118 25.36 -25.90 -11.71
N THR A 119 25.67 -25.78 -13.01
CA THR A 119 26.89 -26.36 -13.57
C THR A 119 28.06 -25.66 -12.87
N ALA A 120 28.82 -26.42 -12.08
CA ALA A 120 30.04 -25.98 -11.41
C ALA A 120 31.16 -25.66 -12.41
#